data_AF-A0A7S1P6N0-F1
#
_entry.id   AF-A0A7S1P6N0-F1
#
_cell.length_a   1.000
_cell.length_b   1.000
_cell.length_c   1.000
_cell.angle_alpha   90.00
_cell.angle_beta   90.00
_cell.angle_gamma   90.00
#
_symmetry.space_group_name_H-M   'P 1'
#
loop_
_entity.id
_entity.type
_entity.pdbx_description
1 polymer ?
#
loop_
_entity_poly.entity_id
_entity_poly.type
_entity_poly.pdbx_seq_one_letter_code
_entity_poly.pdbx_strand_id
1 'polypeptide(L)'
;MLSQNTTDKLSKQTFQSLKAAFPTWRSVLDAPAADVEATIQKGGLAHTKVKRIQAILQSVVDEGHVVSGEPSLEHLRGVADEQVKPALLRYNGVGPKTVACVMMFGLGRSEFPVDTHVLHIAQRLHWVPQAATRIQAYQHLNRRVPDDIKHSLHLLLVEHGKCCVSCAKNGRLQKESSGSCPLQPLIHRGTTPPQLEGSTSQPAMLKDDDGPPASGAGAAAPAAVKTEGAELVRVKEEDE
;
A
#
# COMPACT_ATOMS: atom_id res chain seq x y z
N MET A 1 3.13 6.14 -0.14
CA MET A 1 3.63 7.17 0.79
C MET A 1 3.17 8.58 0.42
N LEU A 2 3.46 9.10 -0.77
CA LEU A 2 3.10 10.49 -1.13
C LEU A 2 1.59 10.79 -1.07
N SER A 3 0.76 9.79 -1.32
CA SER A 3 -0.71 9.88 -1.27
C SER A 3 -1.31 9.83 0.14
N GLN A 4 -0.52 9.50 1.17
CA GLN A 4 -1.03 9.49 2.55
C GLN A 4 -1.29 10.93 2.99
N ASN A 5 -2.50 11.19 3.50
CA ASN A 5 -2.96 12.51 3.93
C ASN A 5 -2.84 13.61 2.85
N THR A 6 -2.97 13.23 1.59
CA THR A 6 -2.84 14.11 0.42
C THR A 6 -3.90 13.74 -0.61
N THR A 7 -4.48 14.73 -1.28
CA THR A 7 -5.46 14.44 -2.36
C THR A 7 -4.76 13.79 -3.55
N ASP A 8 -5.48 12.99 -4.33
CA ASP A 8 -4.91 12.28 -5.49
C ASP A 8 -4.27 13.24 -6.50
N LYS A 9 -4.95 14.35 -6.80
CA LYS A 9 -4.43 15.38 -7.73
C LYS A 9 -3.08 15.91 -7.25
N LEU A 10 -3.00 16.26 -5.97
CA LEU A 10 -1.80 16.81 -5.37
C LEU A 10 -0.70 15.75 -5.26
N SER A 11 -1.03 14.52 -4.85
CA SER A 11 -0.07 13.41 -4.80
C SER A 11 0.54 13.12 -6.17
N LYS A 12 -0.27 13.17 -7.25
CA LYS A 12 0.21 12.98 -8.62
C LYS A 12 1.17 14.10 -9.03
N GLN A 13 0.80 15.35 -8.78
CA GLN A 13 1.66 16.51 -9.06
C GLN A 13 2.96 16.46 -8.26
N THR A 14 2.89 16.14 -6.96
CA THR A 14 4.04 15.96 -6.08
C THR A 14 4.97 14.86 -6.59
N PHE A 15 4.44 13.71 -7.01
CA PHE A 15 5.25 12.64 -7.58
C PHE A 15 5.92 13.06 -8.89
N GLN A 16 5.20 13.77 -9.77
CA GLN A 16 5.75 14.29 -11.03
C GLN A 16 6.88 15.29 -10.78
N SER A 17 6.70 16.23 -9.85
CA SER A 17 7.75 17.19 -9.45
C SER A 17 8.98 16.49 -8.88
N LEU A 18 8.78 15.49 -8.00
CA LEU A 18 9.87 14.69 -7.46
C LEU A 18 10.65 13.97 -8.57
N LYS A 19 9.96 13.29 -9.49
CA LYS A 19 10.62 12.54 -10.58
C LYS A 19 11.26 13.43 -11.64
N ALA A 20 10.76 14.64 -11.84
CA ALA A 20 11.39 15.62 -12.73
C ALA A 20 12.72 16.13 -12.16
N ALA A 21 12.78 16.38 -10.85
CA ALA A 21 14.02 16.80 -10.18
C ALA A 21 14.98 15.63 -9.92
N PHE A 22 14.45 14.44 -9.61
CA PHE A 22 15.20 13.24 -9.27
C PHE A 22 14.75 12.05 -10.14
N PRO A 23 15.32 11.90 -11.35
CA PRO A 23 14.90 10.90 -12.32
C PRO A 23 15.06 9.45 -11.86
N THR A 24 15.96 9.17 -10.93
CA THR A 24 16.19 7.83 -10.38
C THR A 24 15.87 7.76 -8.89
N TRP A 25 15.77 6.56 -8.32
CA TRP A 25 15.60 6.40 -6.87
C TRP A 25 16.91 6.61 -6.14
N ARG A 26 18.03 6.23 -6.77
CA ARG A 26 19.38 6.55 -6.30
C ARG A 26 19.57 8.07 -6.13
N SER A 27 19.11 8.88 -7.08
CA SER A 27 19.23 10.34 -6.94
C SER A 27 18.34 10.93 -5.83
N VAL A 28 17.22 10.30 -5.50
CA VAL A 28 16.42 10.66 -4.30
C VAL A 28 17.15 10.29 -3.01
N LEU A 29 17.80 9.12 -2.99
CA LEU A 29 18.53 8.62 -1.83
C LEU A 29 19.77 9.48 -1.51
N ASP A 30 20.56 9.79 -2.54
CA ASP A 30 21.84 10.50 -2.38
C ASP A 30 21.67 12.02 -2.19
N ALA A 31 20.52 12.58 -2.53
CA ALA A 31 20.25 14.01 -2.39
C ALA A 31 20.09 14.45 -0.93
N PRO A 32 20.49 15.70 -0.59
CA PRO A 32 20.14 16.29 0.69
C PRO A 32 18.63 16.27 0.94
N ALA A 33 18.21 15.85 2.13
CA ALA A 33 16.79 15.73 2.47
C ALA A 33 16.01 17.04 2.25
N ALA A 34 16.64 18.20 2.48
CA ALA A 34 16.04 19.52 2.26
C ALA A 34 15.68 19.76 0.78
N ASP A 35 16.51 19.30 -0.15
CA ASP A 35 16.27 19.47 -1.59
C ASP A 35 15.09 18.61 -2.04
N VAL A 36 15.05 17.36 -1.58
CA VAL A 36 13.91 16.45 -1.82
C VAL A 36 12.64 17.04 -1.21
N GLU A 37 12.71 17.58 0.01
CA GLU A 37 11.58 18.18 0.72
C GLU A 37 10.99 19.36 -0.06
N ALA A 38 11.85 20.24 -0.59
CA ALA A 38 11.43 21.38 -1.40
C ALA A 38 10.59 20.94 -2.62
N THR A 39 10.92 19.81 -3.25
CA THR A 39 10.15 19.29 -4.40
C THR A 39 8.77 18.75 -4.04
N ILE A 40 8.60 18.26 -2.81
CA ILE A 40 7.35 17.62 -2.35
C ILE A 40 6.57 18.43 -1.32
N GLN A 41 7.03 19.64 -0.99
CA GLN A 41 6.47 20.48 0.07
C GLN A 41 4.95 20.66 -0.04
N LYS A 42 4.46 20.90 -1.26
CA LYS A 42 3.03 21.10 -1.53
C LYS A 42 2.17 19.90 -1.15
N GLY A 43 2.74 18.70 -1.09
CA GLY A 43 2.04 17.46 -0.74
C GLY A 43 1.74 17.31 0.76
N GLY A 44 2.27 18.19 1.61
CA GLY A 44 2.09 18.14 3.08
C GLY A 44 2.89 17.01 3.75
N LEU A 45 3.24 17.23 5.02
CA LEU A 45 4.09 16.32 5.83
C LEU A 45 5.43 16.00 5.14
N ALA A 46 5.98 16.95 4.37
CA ALA A 46 7.10 16.73 3.46
C ALA A 46 8.35 16.24 4.20
N HIS A 47 8.80 16.94 5.24
CA HIS A 47 9.89 16.50 6.12
C HIS A 47 9.77 15.03 6.56
N THR A 48 8.62 14.63 7.13
CA THR A 48 8.39 13.24 7.56
C THR A 48 8.37 12.25 6.40
N LYS A 49 7.77 12.64 5.26
CA LYS A 49 7.72 11.80 4.05
C LYS A 49 9.11 11.58 3.47
N VAL A 50 9.94 12.61 3.35
CA VAL A 50 11.32 12.49 2.84
C VAL A 50 12.13 11.57 3.73
N LYS A 51 12.12 11.81 5.05
CA LYS A 51 12.84 10.96 6.01
C LYS A 51 12.47 9.48 5.86
N ARG A 52 11.18 9.17 5.70
CA ARG A 52 10.70 7.80 5.49
C ARG A 52 11.11 7.23 4.13
N ILE A 53 10.97 8.02 3.05
CA ILE A 53 11.35 7.60 1.70
C ILE A 53 12.83 7.24 1.65
N GLN A 54 13.72 8.14 2.09
CA GLN A 54 15.15 7.89 2.08
C GLN A 54 15.54 6.72 3.00
N ALA A 55 14.93 6.59 4.19
CA ALA A 55 15.17 5.44 5.06
C ALA A 55 14.78 4.09 4.40
N ILE A 56 13.66 4.06 3.67
CA ILE A 56 13.24 2.85 2.95
C ILE A 56 14.20 2.55 1.79
N LEU A 57 14.57 3.56 1.01
CA LEU A 57 15.54 3.40 -0.08
C LEU A 57 16.89 2.91 0.44
N GLN A 58 17.37 3.46 1.56
CA GLN A 58 18.62 3.04 2.20
C GLN A 58 18.53 1.59 2.69
N SER A 59 17.45 1.20 3.38
CA SER A 59 17.25 -0.18 3.84
C SER A 59 17.26 -1.18 2.68
N VAL A 60 16.62 -0.84 1.55
CA VAL A 60 16.63 -1.68 0.34
C VAL A 60 18.06 -1.85 -0.21
N VAL A 61 18.87 -0.79 -0.19
CA VAL A 61 20.28 -0.85 -0.61
C VAL A 61 21.13 -1.67 0.36
N ASP A 62 20.96 -1.46 1.67
CA ASP A 62 21.72 -2.15 2.72
C ASP A 62 21.47 -3.67 2.71
N GLU A 63 20.28 -4.09 2.28
CA GLU A 63 19.91 -5.49 2.10
C GLU A 63 20.41 -6.10 0.77
N GLY A 64 21.10 -5.32 -0.06
CA GLY A 64 21.64 -5.77 -1.34
C GLY A 64 20.60 -5.85 -2.46
N HIS A 65 19.40 -5.28 -2.26
CA HIS A 65 18.33 -5.31 -3.25
C HIS A 65 18.47 -4.16 -4.25
N VAL A 66 19.47 -4.29 -5.13
CA VAL A 66 19.82 -3.29 -6.15
C VAL A 66 19.80 -3.93 -7.54
N VAL A 67 19.14 -3.30 -8.50
CA VAL A 67 19.09 -3.73 -9.91
C VAL A 67 19.59 -2.59 -10.77
N SER A 68 20.64 -2.83 -11.57
CA SER A 68 21.25 -1.81 -12.44
C SER A 68 21.64 -0.51 -11.70
N GLY A 69 22.09 -0.63 -10.45
CA GLY A 69 22.47 0.51 -9.60
C GLY A 69 21.32 1.20 -8.86
N GLU A 70 20.07 0.75 -9.05
CA GLU A 70 18.88 1.34 -8.43
C GLU A 70 18.30 0.46 -7.31
N PRO A 71 17.88 1.04 -6.17
CA PRO A 71 17.12 0.32 -5.15
C PRO A 71 15.85 -0.29 -5.77
N SER A 72 15.62 -1.59 -5.54
CA SER A 72 14.52 -2.31 -6.17
C SER A 72 13.90 -3.36 -5.26
N LEU A 73 12.57 -3.45 -5.29
CA LEU A 73 11.81 -4.50 -4.59
C LEU A 73 11.42 -5.66 -5.53
N GLU A 74 12.04 -5.77 -6.71
CA GLU A 74 11.67 -6.75 -7.72
C GLU A 74 11.84 -8.21 -7.25
N HIS A 75 12.79 -8.46 -6.34
CA HIS A 75 12.97 -9.78 -5.71
C HIS A 75 11.67 -10.31 -5.05
N LEU A 76 10.79 -9.41 -4.59
CA LEU A 76 9.52 -9.80 -3.97
C LEU A 76 8.61 -10.55 -4.95
N ARG A 77 8.77 -10.43 -6.28
CA ARG A 77 7.96 -11.19 -7.23
C ARG A 77 8.10 -12.71 -7.06
N GLY A 78 9.28 -13.19 -6.64
CA GLY A 78 9.55 -14.61 -6.40
C GLY A 78 9.20 -15.09 -4.99
N VAL A 79 8.73 -14.21 -4.10
CA VAL A 79 8.48 -14.52 -2.68
C VAL A 79 7.01 -14.89 -2.45
N ALA A 80 6.71 -15.88 -1.60
CA ALA A 80 5.33 -16.26 -1.29
C ALA A 80 4.52 -15.12 -0.61
N ASP A 81 3.19 -15.09 -0.80
CA ASP A 81 2.30 -14.02 -0.32
C ASP A 81 2.38 -13.82 1.20
N GLU A 82 2.53 -14.90 1.95
CA GLU A 82 2.64 -14.93 3.41
C GLU A 82 3.89 -14.21 3.91
N GLN A 83 4.95 -14.17 3.08
CA GLN A 83 6.24 -13.56 3.42
C GLN A 83 6.34 -12.11 2.94
N VAL A 84 5.65 -11.74 1.85
CA VAL A 84 5.66 -10.38 1.31
C VAL A 84 5.05 -9.36 2.27
N LYS A 85 3.94 -9.70 2.94
CA LYS A 85 3.29 -8.76 3.87
C LYS A 85 4.21 -8.37 5.04
N PRO A 86 4.79 -9.31 5.82
CA PRO A 86 5.78 -8.99 6.85
C PRO A 86 6.98 -8.21 6.30
N ALA A 87 7.50 -8.61 5.13
CA ALA A 87 8.64 -7.97 4.50
C ALA A 87 8.39 -6.49 4.15
N LEU A 88 7.17 -6.13 3.75
CA LEU A 88 6.81 -4.74 3.46
C LEU A 88 6.40 -3.96 4.72
N LEU A 89 5.75 -4.60 5.71
CA LEU A 89 5.26 -3.95 6.93
C LEU A 89 6.37 -3.47 7.86
N ARG A 90 7.57 -4.04 7.78
CA ARG A 90 8.71 -3.57 8.59
C ARG A 90 9.18 -2.16 8.22
N TYR A 91 8.85 -1.67 7.03
CA TYR A 91 9.23 -0.33 6.60
C TYR A 91 8.38 0.73 7.30
N ASN A 92 9.03 1.59 8.09
CA ASN A 92 8.33 2.64 8.83
C ASN A 92 7.54 3.57 7.89
N GLY A 93 6.24 3.72 8.14
CA GLY A 93 5.31 4.48 7.28
C GLY A 93 4.63 3.67 6.18
N VAL A 94 4.93 2.37 6.08
CA VAL A 94 4.22 1.41 5.22
C VAL A 94 3.22 0.62 6.06
N GLY A 95 1.99 1.13 6.11
CA GLY A 95 0.88 0.46 6.79
C GLY A 95 0.19 -0.60 5.92
N PRO A 96 -0.74 -1.38 6.50
CA PRO A 96 -1.41 -2.50 5.83
C PRO A 96 -2.06 -2.18 4.49
N LYS A 97 -2.74 -1.03 4.40
CA LYS A 97 -3.35 -0.57 3.14
C LYS A 97 -2.30 -0.34 2.06
N THR A 98 -1.15 0.25 2.43
CA THR A 98 -0.06 0.49 1.50
C THR A 98 0.53 -0.84 1.02
N VAL A 99 0.71 -1.80 1.91
CA VAL A 99 1.15 -3.16 1.56
C VAL A 99 0.18 -3.83 0.58
N ALA A 100 -1.12 -3.81 0.88
CA ALA A 100 -2.13 -4.36 -0.03
C ALA A 100 -2.07 -3.68 -1.42
N CYS A 101 -1.88 -2.36 -1.47
CA CYS A 101 -1.72 -1.64 -2.75
C CYS A 101 -0.45 -2.04 -3.49
N VAL A 102 0.68 -2.23 -2.81
CA VAL A 102 1.93 -2.68 -3.44
C VAL A 102 1.78 -4.10 -3.98
N MET A 103 1.15 -4.99 -3.21
CA MET A 103 0.89 -6.37 -3.65
C MET A 103 -0.04 -6.40 -4.86
N MET A 104 -1.16 -5.67 -4.84
CA MET A 104 -2.10 -5.60 -5.97
C MET A 104 -1.47 -4.96 -7.21
N PHE A 105 -1.00 -3.71 -7.10
CA PHE A 105 -0.61 -2.91 -8.27
C PHE A 105 0.84 -3.11 -8.70
N GLY A 106 1.74 -3.36 -7.74
CA GLY A 106 3.17 -3.53 -8.02
C GLY A 106 3.53 -4.98 -8.34
N LEU A 107 2.96 -5.93 -7.60
CA LEU A 107 3.29 -7.35 -7.71
C LEU A 107 2.25 -8.18 -8.47
N GLY A 108 1.08 -7.62 -8.79
CA GLY A 108 0.03 -8.33 -9.53
C GLY A 108 -0.68 -9.43 -8.73
N ARG A 109 -0.69 -9.32 -7.40
CA ARG A 109 -1.27 -10.32 -6.49
C ARG A 109 -2.74 -10.03 -6.18
N SER A 110 -3.48 -11.08 -5.82
CA SER A 110 -4.90 -11.03 -5.50
C SER A 110 -5.17 -10.49 -4.10
N GLU A 111 -4.84 -9.22 -3.90
CA GLU A 111 -5.16 -8.46 -2.68
C GLU A 111 -6.37 -7.56 -2.89
N PHE A 112 -7.01 -7.07 -1.82
CA PHE A 112 -8.17 -6.18 -1.93
C PHE A 112 -8.03 -4.96 -1.00
N PRO A 113 -7.22 -3.94 -1.38
CA PRO A 113 -7.00 -2.76 -0.56
C PRO A 113 -8.32 -2.04 -0.28
N VAL A 114 -8.59 -1.76 1.00
CA VAL A 114 -9.76 -0.99 1.42
C VAL A 114 -9.31 0.43 1.73
N ASP A 115 -9.66 1.36 0.85
CA ASP A 115 -9.49 2.80 1.11
C ASP A 115 -10.79 3.41 1.65
N THR A 116 -10.86 4.74 1.72
CA THR A 116 -12.04 5.46 2.20
C THR A 116 -13.26 5.29 1.29
N HIS A 117 -13.07 5.17 -0.03
CA HIS A 117 -14.17 4.98 -0.98
C HIS A 117 -14.71 3.55 -0.90
N VAL A 118 -13.81 2.56 -0.93
CA VAL A 118 -14.17 1.14 -0.82
C VAL A 118 -14.89 0.87 0.50
N LEU A 119 -14.36 1.36 1.63
CA LEU A 119 -15.01 1.17 2.94
C LEU A 119 -16.41 1.77 2.95
N HIS A 120 -16.55 3.02 2.49
CA HIS A 120 -17.82 3.71 2.52
C HIS A 120 -18.86 3.03 1.62
N ILE A 121 -18.49 2.62 0.41
CA ILE A 121 -19.40 1.92 -0.50
C ILE A 121 -19.77 0.54 0.05
N ALA A 122 -18.80 -0.22 0.57
CA ALA A 122 -19.05 -1.53 1.16
C ALA A 122 -20.02 -1.46 2.36
N GLN A 123 -19.88 -0.43 3.21
CA GLN A 123 -20.82 -0.17 4.30
C GLN A 123 -22.22 0.16 3.78
N ARG A 124 -22.33 1.04 2.78
CA ARG A 124 -23.62 1.42 2.16
C ARG A 124 -24.33 0.27 1.46
N LEU A 125 -23.57 -0.65 0.88
CA LEU A 125 -24.10 -1.88 0.26
C LEU A 125 -24.36 -2.99 1.29
N HIS A 126 -24.11 -2.73 2.58
CA HIS A 126 -24.20 -3.72 3.64
C HIS A 126 -23.33 -4.96 3.41
N TRP A 127 -22.25 -4.83 2.64
CA TRP A 127 -21.23 -5.90 2.51
C TRP A 127 -20.44 -6.08 3.80
N VAL A 128 -20.38 -5.02 4.62
CA VAL A 128 -19.83 -5.03 5.98
C VAL A 128 -20.74 -4.20 6.89
N PRO A 129 -20.69 -4.41 8.23
CA PRO A 129 -21.38 -3.54 9.18
C PRO A 129 -20.99 -2.07 9.04
N GLN A 130 -21.91 -1.16 9.34
CA GLN A 130 -21.66 0.29 9.34
C GLN A 130 -20.54 0.69 10.33
N ALA A 131 -20.41 -0.06 11.43
CA ALA A 131 -19.35 0.15 12.42
C ALA A 131 -18.03 -0.55 12.08
N ALA A 132 -17.94 -1.26 10.94
CA ALA A 132 -16.74 -1.99 10.58
C ALA A 132 -15.55 -1.04 10.40
N THR A 133 -14.43 -1.38 11.05
CA THR A 133 -13.16 -0.69 10.83
C THR A 133 -12.59 -1.03 9.44
N ARG A 134 -11.61 -0.26 8.98
CA ARG A 134 -10.94 -0.53 7.71
C ARG A 134 -10.25 -1.89 7.71
N ILE A 135 -9.63 -2.28 8.81
CA ILE A 135 -8.97 -3.58 8.97
C ILE A 135 -10.01 -4.71 8.89
N GLN A 136 -11.12 -4.59 9.61
CA GLN A 136 -12.21 -5.56 9.56
C GLN A 136 -12.79 -5.71 8.15
N ALA A 137 -13.03 -4.58 7.47
CA ALA A 137 -13.50 -4.59 6.10
C ALA A 137 -12.48 -5.22 5.14
N TYR A 138 -11.19 -4.91 5.29
CA TYR A 138 -10.12 -5.55 4.50
C TYR A 138 -10.11 -7.06 4.70
N GLN A 139 -10.08 -7.54 5.95
CA GLN A 139 -10.06 -8.96 6.26
C GLN A 139 -11.27 -9.70 5.69
N HIS A 140 -12.46 -9.08 5.74
CA HIS A 140 -13.68 -9.66 5.20
C HIS A 140 -13.69 -9.66 3.66
N LEU A 141 -13.51 -8.48 3.05
CA LEU A 141 -13.62 -8.31 1.61
C LEU A 141 -12.50 -9.03 0.87
N ASN A 142 -11.27 -9.04 1.40
CA ASN A 142 -10.16 -9.77 0.78
C ASN A 142 -10.37 -11.30 0.78
N ARG A 143 -11.19 -11.82 1.71
CA ARG A 143 -11.60 -13.24 1.73
C ARG A 143 -12.82 -13.54 0.86
N ARG A 144 -13.76 -12.59 0.74
CA ARG A 144 -15.05 -12.81 0.08
C ARG A 144 -15.08 -12.45 -1.40
N VAL A 145 -14.29 -11.46 -1.82
CA VAL A 145 -14.21 -11.07 -3.24
C VAL A 145 -13.36 -12.11 -3.97
N PRO A 146 -13.87 -12.75 -5.04
CA PRO A 146 -13.08 -13.66 -5.88
C PRO A 146 -11.81 -13.00 -6.42
N ASP A 147 -10.72 -13.77 -6.42
CA ASP A 147 -9.38 -13.27 -6.74
C ASP A 147 -9.27 -12.61 -8.12
N ASP A 148 -9.93 -13.19 -9.12
CA ASP A 148 -9.95 -12.73 -10.51
C ASP A 148 -10.63 -11.37 -10.72
N ILE A 149 -11.49 -10.95 -9.79
CA ILE A 149 -12.19 -9.66 -9.89
C ILE A 149 -11.66 -8.60 -8.92
N LYS A 150 -10.79 -8.95 -7.97
CA LYS A 150 -10.32 -8.03 -6.91
C LYS A 150 -9.78 -6.72 -7.47
N HIS A 151 -8.89 -6.81 -8.45
CA HIS A 151 -8.26 -5.64 -9.07
C HIS A 151 -9.28 -4.71 -9.73
N SER A 152 -10.10 -5.27 -10.64
CA SER A 152 -11.10 -4.51 -11.39
C SER A 152 -12.16 -3.91 -10.46
N LEU A 153 -12.66 -4.69 -9.49
CA LEU A 153 -13.64 -4.23 -8.53
C LEU A 153 -13.10 -3.09 -7.67
N HIS A 154 -11.86 -3.20 -7.17
CA HIS A 154 -11.23 -2.12 -6.40
C HIS A 154 -11.19 -0.81 -7.19
N LEU A 155 -10.72 -0.85 -8.44
CA LEU A 155 -10.66 0.34 -9.31
C LEU A 155 -12.05 0.94 -9.56
N LEU A 156 -13.04 0.09 -9.86
CA LEU A 156 -14.41 0.52 -10.11
C LEU A 156 -15.05 1.17 -8.88
N LEU A 157 -14.82 0.62 -7.68
CA LEU A 157 -15.33 1.20 -6.43
C LEU A 157 -14.67 2.55 -6.11
N VAL A 158 -13.34 2.65 -6.29
CA VAL A 158 -12.62 3.91 -6.08
C VAL A 158 -13.11 4.97 -7.06
N GLU A 159 -13.24 4.63 -8.34
CA GLU A 159 -13.73 5.56 -9.36
C GLU A 159 -15.16 5.99 -9.10
N HIS A 160 -16.04 5.02 -8.81
CA HIS A 160 -17.44 5.28 -8.50
C HIS A 160 -17.61 6.19 -7.29
N GLY A 161 -16.82 5.98 -6.23
CA GLY A 161 -16.83 6.81 -5.03
C GLY A 161 -16.35 8.24 -5.24
N LYS A 162 -15.71 8.55 -6.38
CA LYS A 162 -15.24 9.89 -6.74
C LYS A 162 -16.22 10.66 -7.62
N CYS A 163 -17.04 9.97 -8.41
CA CYS A 163 -17.94 10.56 -9.41
C CYS A 163 -19.43 10.40 -9.07
N CYS A 164 -19.82 9.52 -8.15
CA CYS A 164 -21.24 9.33 -7.83
C CYS A 164 -21.68 10.16 -6.62
N VAL A 165 -22.65 11.07 -6.80
CA VAL A 165 -23.19 11.92 -5.73
C VAL A 165 -23.75 11.10 -4.58
N SER A 166 -24.46 10.00 -4.91
CA SER A 166 -25.02 9.09 -3.91
C SER A 166 -23.91 8.45 -3.09
N CYS A 167 -22.86 7.92 -3.73
CA CYS A 167 -21.85 7.08 -3.07
C CYS A 167 -20.57 7.82 -2.63
N ALA A 168 -20.42 9.10 -2.95
CA ALA A 168 -19.31 9.91 -2.46
C ALA A 168 -19.48 10.22 -0.98
N LYS A 169 -18.39 10.13 -0.21
CA LYS A 169 -18.40 10.49 1.22
C LYS A 169 -18.83 11.95 1.38
N ASN A 170 -19.90 12.17 2.15
CA ASN A 170 -20.54 13.47 2.34
C ASN A 170 -20.97 14.16 1.03
N GLY A 171 -21.23 13.39 -0.04
CA GLY A 171 -21.59 13.93 -1.36
C GLY A 171 -20.49 14.74 -2.06
N ARG A 172 -19.25 14.73 -1.53
CA ARG A 172 -18.13 15.51 -2.08
C ARG A 172 -17.46 14.76 -3.24
N LEU A 173 -17.80 15.17 -4.45
CA LEU A 173 -17.19 14.63 -5.66
C LEU A 173 -15.73 15.08 -5.81
N GLN A 174 -14.92 14.21 -6.40
CA GLN A 174 -13.54 14.50 -6.81
C GLN A 174 -13.39 14.52 -8.34
N LYS A 175 -14.46 14.14 -9.05
CA LYS A 175 -14.57 14.09 -10.51
C LYS A 175 -15.97 14.55 -10.93
N GLU A 176 -16.16 14.73 -12.24
CA GLU A 176 -17.48 15.01 -12.81
C GLU A 176 -18.49 13.94 -12.43
N SER A 177 -19.75 14.34 -12.27
CA SER A 177 -20.81 13.44 -11.84
C SER A 177 -21.05 12.35 -12.89
N SER A 178 -21.12 11.10 -12.46
CA SER A 178 -21.47 9.97 -13.34
C SER A 178 -22.98 9.87 -13.60
N GLY A 179 -23.79 10.84 -13.16
CA GLY A 179 -25.25 10.80 -13.29
C GLY A 179 -25.91 9.86 -12.27
N SER A 180 -26.91 9.09 -12.70
CA SER A 180 -27.66 8.19 -11.82
C SER A 180 -26.77 7.06 -11.29
N CYS A 181 -26.87 6.79 -9.99
CA CYS A 181 -26.08 5.74 -9.34
C CYS A 181 -26.53 4.33 -9.80
N PRO A 182 -25.68 3.54 -10.50
CA PRO A 182 -26.01 2.17 -10.87
C PRO A 182 -26.17 1.23 -9.67
N LEU A 183 -25.62 1.60 -8.52
CA LEU A 183 -25.73 0.81 -7.28
C LEU A 183 -27.01 1.10 -6.50
N GLN A 184 -27.80 2.10 -6.90
CA GLN A 184 -29.02 2.51 -6.20
C GLN A 184 -29.97 1.32 -5.94
N PRO A 185 -30.26 0.43 -6.92
CA PRO A 185 -31.13 -0.71 -6.67
C PRO A 185 -30.58 -1.70 -5.63
N LEU A 186 -29.25 -1.80 -5.50
CA LEU A 186 -28.60 -2.71 -4.55
C LEU A 186 -28.63 -2.15 -3.13
N ILE A 187 -28.49 -0.84 -2.98
CA ILE A 187 -28.58 -0.16 -1.67
C ILE A 187 -29.97 -0.34 -1.06
N HIS A 188 -31.03 -0.30 -1.87
CA HIS A 188 -32.42 -0.38 -1.39
C HIS A 188 -32.90 -1.80 -1.09
N ARG A 189 -32.13 -2.85 -1.42
CA ARG A 189 -32.52 -4.25 -1.19
C ARG A 189 -32.58 -4.66 0.29
N GLY A 190 -32.24 -3.75 1.23
CA GLY A 190 -32.48 -3.96 2.66
C GLY A 190 -31.74 -5.17 3.24
N THR A 191 -30.60 -5.54 2.65
CA THR A 191 -29.82 -6.69 3.13
C THR A 191 -29.25 -6.40 4.50
N THR A 192 -29.54 -7.28 5.46
CA THR A 192 -28.93 -7.21 6.79
C THR A 192 -27.41 -7.36 6.66
N PRO A 193 -26.61 -6.46 7.25
CA PRO A 193 -25.15 -6.60 7.23
C PRO A 193 -24.70 -7.94 7.81
N PRO A 194 -23.64 -8.56 7.27
CA PRO A 194 -23.10 -9.77 7.86
C PRO A 194 -22.52 -9.49 9.24
N GLN A 195 -22.61 -10.46 10.15
CA GLN A 195 -21.75 -10.45 11.33
C GLN A 195 -20.32 -10.78 10.87
N LEU A 196 -19.39 -9.89 11.17
CA LEU A 196 -17.98 -10.17 10.93
C LEU A 196 -17.52 -11.15 12.01
N GLU A 197 -16.95 -12.29 11.61
CA GLU A 197 -16.42 -13.28 12.55
C GLU A 197 -15.43 -12.64 13.52
N GLY A 198 -15.54 -13.06 14.79
CA GLY A 198 -14.82 -12.50 15.92
C GLY A 198 -13.30 -12.47 15.73
N SER A 199 -12.71 -11.37 16.18
CA SER A 199 -11.29 -11.17 16.44
C SER A 199 -10.78 -12.22 17.45
N THR A 200 -10.49 -13.44 17.02
CA THR A 200 -9.49 -14.27 17.70
C THR A 200 -8.13 -13.83 17.20
N SER A 201 -7.47 -13.02 18.04
CA SER A 201 -6.12 -12.48 17.86
C SER A 201 -5.99 -11.51 16.69
N GLN A 202 -5.85 -10.21 16.98
CA GLN A 202 -5.16 -9.33 16.04
C GLN A 202 -3.86 -10.04 15.62
N PRO A 203 -3.60 -10.35 14.34
CA PRO A 203 -2.21 -10.48 13.94
C PRO A 203 -1.60 -9.13 14.29
N ALA A 204 -0.59 -9.12 15.17
CA ALA A 204 0.04 -7.91 15.72
C ALA A 204 0.57 -6.91 14.67
N MET A 205 0.40 -7.24 13.39
CA MET A 205 0.93 -6.60 12.20
C MET A 205 -0.03 -5.59 11.54
N LEU A 206 -1.31 -5.55 11.92
CA LEU A 206 -2.30 -4.63 11.32
C LEU A 206 -2.76 -3.61 12.35
N LYS A 207 -2.02 -2.50 12.52
CA LYS A 207 -2.48 -1.32 13.28
C LYS A 207 -3.00 -0.24 12.32
N ASP A 208 -4.08 0.44 12.70
CA ASP A 208 -4.64 1.58 11.96
C ASP A 208 -3.76 2.82 12.20
N ASP A 209 -2.68 2.97 11.43
CA ASP A 209 -1.73 4.09 11.57
C ASP A 209 -1.93 5.19 10.49
N ASP A 210 -3.18 5.65 10.33
CA ASP A 210 -3.50 6.88 9.58
C ASP A 210 -3.70 8.11 10.52
N GLY A 211 -3.34 7.99 11.81
CA GLY A 211 -3.34 9.10 12.77
C GLY A 211 -2.11 10.01 12.65
N PRO A 212 -2.17 11.27 13.15
CA PRO A 212 -1.01 12.15 13.18
C PRO A 212 0.11 11.53 14.04
N PRO A 213 1.40 11.67 13.66
CA PRO A 213 2.48 10.96 14.33
C PRO A 213 2.65 11.44 15.77
N ALA A 214 2.62 10.50 16.73
CA ALA A 214 3.15 10.71 18.07
C ALA A 214 4.68 10.77 18.01
N SER A 215 5.27 11.77 18.65
CA SER A 215 6.72 11.91 18.84
C SER A 215 7.24 10.84 19.79
N GLY A 216 8.23 10.03 19.39
CA GLY A 216 8.89 9.12 20.33
C GLY A 216 9.93 8.17 19.73
N ALA A 217 11.19 8.44 20.09
CA ALA A 217 12.41 7.63 20.18
C ALA A 217 12.52 6.20 19.59
N GLY A 218 13.61 6.06 18.81
CA GLY A 218 14.55 4.91 18.66
C GLY A 218 14.10 3.48 18.97
N ALA A 219 14.25 2.59 17.98
CA ALA A 219 14.39 1.15 18.20
C ALA A 219 15.45 0.55 17.25
N ALA A 220 16.24 -0.36 17.82
CA ALA A 220 17.45 -0.96 17.27
C ALA A 220 17.21 -1.96 16.13
N ALA A 221 18.25 -2.18 15.32
CA ALA A 221 18.28 -3.10 14.19
C ALA A 221 18.24 -4.59 14.63
N PRO A 222 17.54 -5.48 13.90
CA PRO A 222 17.68 -6.92 14.08
C PRO A 222 18.78 -7.51 13.18
N ALA A 223 19.36 -8.60 13.67
CA ALA A 223 20.58 -9.26 13.17
C ALA A 223 20.42 -9.94 11.80
N ALA A 224 21.54 -9.97 11.06
CA ALA A 224 21.70 -10.60 9.76
C ALA A 224 21.53 -12.14 9.82
N VAL A 225 20.76 -12.68 8.87
CA VAL A 225 20.68 -14.11 8.58
C VAL A 225 21.89 -14.49 7.73
N LYS A 226 22.73 -15.40 8.22
CA LYS A 226 23.85 -15.98 7.48
C LYS A 226 23.31 -16.96 6.43
N THR A 227 23.69 -16.78 5.17
CA THR A 227 23.59 -17.81 4.13
C THR A 227 24.91 -18.58 4.09
N GLU A 228 24.87 -19.87 4.41
CA GLU A 228 25.98 -20.80 4.19
C GLU A 228 26.13 -21.11 2.69
N GLY A 229 27.38 -21.11 2.23
CA GLY A 229 27.75 -21.31 0.83
C GLY A 229 27.65 -22.77 0.40
N ALA A 230 27.17 -22.98 -0.82
CA ALA A 230 27.29 -24.26 -1.52
C ALA A 230 28.65 -24.32 -2.23
N GLU A 231 29.45 -25.32 -1.84
CA GLU A 231 30.76 -25.65 -2.39
C GLU A 231 30.62 -26.29 -3.78
N LEU A 232 31.34 -25.75 -4.77
CA LEU A 232 31.46 -26.34 -6.11
C LEU A 232 32.42 -27.55 -6.05
N VAL A 233 31.89 -28.75 -6.31
CA VAL A 233 32.70 -29.94 -6.58
C VAL A 233 33.19 -29.89 -8.04
N ARG A 234 34.52 -29.78 -8.20
CA ARG A 234 35.24 -30.04 -9.46
C ARG A 234 35.16 -31.53 -9.80
N VAL A 235 34.60 -31.88 -10.96
CA VAL A 235 34.78 -33.19 -11.58
C VAL A 235 36.16 -33.21 -12.25
N LYS A 236 37.01 -34.16 -11.86
CA LYS A 236 38.27 -34.46 -12.52
C LYS A 236 37.99 -35.29 -13.78
N GLU A 237 38.53 -34.86 -14.90
CA GLU A 237 38.81 -35.70 -16.06
C GLU A 237 40.00 -36.60 -15.73
N GLU A 238 39.87 -37.92 -15.93
CA GLU A 238 41.00 -38.84 -16.07
C GLU A 238 40.68 -39.82 -17.22
N ASP A 239 41.69 -39.97 -18.08
CA ASP A 239 41.76 -40.71 -19.32
C ASP A 239 41.63 -42.24 -19.17
N GLU A 240 40.87 -42.89 -20.06
CA GLU A 240 41.27 -44.12 -20.81
C GLU A 240 40.35 -44.37 -22.01
#